data_AF-A0A947EUN1-F1
#
_entry.id   AF-A0A947EUN1-F1
#
_cell.length_a   1.000
_cell.length_b   1.000
_cell.length_c   1.000
_cell.angle_alpha   90.00
_cell.angle_beta   90.00
_cell.angle_gamma   90.00
#
_symmetry.space_group_name_H-M   'P 1'
#
loop_
_entity.id
_entity.type
_entity.pdbx_description
1 polymer ?
#
loop_
_entity_poly.entity_id
_entity_poly.type
_entity_poly.pdbx_seq_one_letter_code
_entity_poly.pdbx_strand_id
1 'polypeptide(L)'
;VYAQDQMIAFGMFLASAAISLVSIFMFKNRKLQFVLGRLNIILNLFLLGVFVYWSLTLPGEMDISEKGIGMFLPIISIVFIVLANKAIKKDEDLVKSVDRLR
;
A
#
# COMPACT_ATOMS: atom_id res chain seq x y z
N VAL A 1 -12.01 21.15 -9.80
CA VAL A 1 -12.15 20.29 -8.61
C VAL A 1 -11.78 18.85 -8.97
N TYR A 2 -12.57 18.12 -9.77
CA TYR A 2 -12.26 16.74 -10.18
C TYR A 2 -10.83 16.47 -10.70
N ALA A 3 -10.25 17.36 -11.51
CA ALA A 3 -8.87 17.16 -12.01
C ALA A 3 -7.80 17.21 -10.91
N GLN A 4 -7.99 18.04 -9.87
CA GLN A 4 -7.07 18.12 -8.73
C GLN A 4 -7.18 16.88 -7.84
N ASP A 5 -8.40 16.38 -7.64
CA ASP A 5 -8.65 15.15 -6.88
C ASP A 5 -7.97 13.93 -7.52
N GLN A 6 -8.01 13.82 -8.86
CA GLN A 6 -7.30 12.79 -9.62
C GLN A 6 -5.78 12.91 -9.49
N MET A 7 -5.23 14.14 -9.53
CA MET A 7 -3.80 14.37 -9.33
C MET A 7 -3.34 13.98 -7.92
N ILE A 8 -4.15 14.24 -6.90
CA ILE A 8 -3.85 13.87 -5.52
C ILE A 8 -3.81 12.34 -5.38
N ALA A 9 -4.82 11.63 -5.89
CA ALA A 9 -4.83 10.16 -5.84
C ALA A 9 -3.63 9.55 -6.58
N PHE A 10 -3.28 10.10 -7.75
CA PHE A 10 -2.08 9.67 -8.48
C PHE A 10 -0.79 9.92 -7.67
N GLY A 11 -0.64 11.08 -7.05
CA GLY A 11 0.48 11.39 -6.16
C GLY A 11 0.58 10.44 -4.96
N MET A 12 -0.54 10.03 -4.39
CA MET A 12 -0.59 9.06 -3.31
C MET A 12 -0.18 7.65 -3.76
N PHE A 13 -0.53 7.23 -4.98
CA PHE A 13 -0.01 5.98 -5.54
C PHE A 13 1.50 6.02 -5.76
N LEU A 14 2.03 7.12 -6.28
CA LEU A 14 3.48 7.30 -6.44
C LEU A 14 4.19 7.27 -5.08
N ALA A 15 3.62 7.91 -4.06
CA ALA A 15 4.14 7.84 -2.70
C ALA A 15 4.13 6.41 -2.15
N SER A 16 3.04 5.67 -2.36
CA SER A 16 2.93 4.25 -1.97
C SER A 16 4.01 3.39 -2.66
N ALA A 17 4.21 3.58 -3.96
CA ALA A 17 5.25 2.88 -4.72
C ALA A 17 6.66 3.24 -4.23
N ALA A 18 6.93 4.52 -3.97
CA ALA A 18 8.21 4.97 -3.42
C ALA A 18 8.49 4.38 -2.04
N ILE A 19 7.50 4.34 -1.14
CA ILE A 19 7.64 3.71 0.19
C ILE A 19 7.96 2.22 0.03
N SER A 20 7.28 1.51 -0.87
CA SER A 20 7.57 0.10 -1.15
C SER A 20 9.00 -0.10 -1.66
N LEU A 21 9.45 0.71 -2.61
CA LEU A 21 10.81 0.65 -3.14
C LEU A 21 11.86 0.92 -2.06
N VAL A 22 11.69 1.98 -1.28
CA VAL A 22 12.59 2.31 -0.16
C VAL A 22 12.63 1.16 0.85
N SER A 23 11.46 0.57 1.18
CA SER A 23 11.39 -0.56 2.11
C SER A 23 12.24 -1.74 1.65
N ILE A 24 12.29 -2.05 0.35
CA ILE A 24 13.14 -3.13 -0.20
C ILE A 24 14.63 -2.90 0.12
N PHE A 25 15.12 -1.66 -0.04
CA PHE A 25 16.52 -1.32 0.24
C PHE A 25 16.85 -1.25 1.74
N MET A 26 15.84 -1.17 2.62
CA MET A 26 16.02 -1.13 4.09
C MET A 26 16.20 -2.50 4.75
N PHE A 27 16.70 -3.51 4.03
CA PHE A 27 16.86 -4.90 4.50
C PHE A 27 17.70 -5.06 5.78
N LYS A 28 18.56 -4.09 6.10
CA LYS A 28 19.34 -4.07 7.35
C LYS A 28 18.48 -3.77 8.58
N ASN A 29 17.35 -3.07 8.40
CA ASN A 29 16.46 -2.61 9.47
C ASN A 29 15.05 -3.20 9.31
N ARG A 30 14.90 -4.52 9.54
CA ARG A 30 13.63 -5.25 9.38
C ARG A 30 12.47 -4.65 10.18
N LYS A 31 12.72 -4.16 11.39
CA LYS A 31 11.70 -3.45 12.20
C LYS A 31 11.15 -2.21 11.46
N LEU A 32 12.02 -1.46 10.80
CA LEU A 32 11.61 -0.29 10.03
C LEU A 32 10.89 -0.68 8.74
N GLN A 33 11.35 -1.74 8.04
CA GLN A 33 10.61 -2.30 6.89
C GLN A 33 9.18 -2.68 7.27
N PHE A 34 9.00 -3.31 8.43
CA PHE A 34 7.69 -3.68 8.95
C PHE A 34 6.82 -2.44 9.25
N VAL A 35 7.38 -1.41 9.89
CA VAL A 35 6.66 -0.15 10.16
C VAL A 35 6.27 0.55 8.84
N LEU A 36 7.20 0.67 7.89
CA LEU A 36 6.94 1.27 6.57
C LEU A 36 5.86 0.51 5.80
N GLY A 37 5.90 -0.82 5.82
CA GLY A 37 4.84 -1.64 5.22
C GLY A 37 3.48 -1.40 5.87
N ARG A 38 3.40 -1.26 7.20
CA ARG A 38 2.12 -0.94 7.88
C ARG A 38 1.62 0.46 7.53
N LEU A 39 2.50 1.45 7.47
CA LEU A 39 2.14 2.80 7.01
C LEU A 39 1.63 2.76 5.56
N ASN A 40 2.25 1.96 4.70
CA ASN A 40 1.82 1.81 3.31
C ASN A 40 0.45 1.11 3.19
N ILE A 41 0.13 0.14 4.06
CA ILE A 41 -1.22 -0.44 4.14
C ILE A 41 -2.25 0.62 4.53
N ILE A 42 -1.97 1.44 5.54
CA ILE A 42 -2.88 2.53 5.98
C ILE A 42 -3.12 3.51 4.83
N LEU A 43 -2.07 3.89 4.10
CA LEU A 43 -2.17 4.75 2.92
C LEU A 43 -3.08 4.14 1.84
N ASN A 44 -2.90 2.85 1.53
CA ASN A 44 -3.75 2.18 0.53
C ASN A 44 -5.20 1.99 1.02
N LEU A 45 -5.44 1.81 2.32
CA LEU A 45 -6.79 1.80 2.89
C LEU A 45 -7.48 3.16 2.78
N PHE A 46 -6.73 4.25 3.00
CA PHE A 46 -7.25 5.60 2.78
C PHE A 46 -7.60 5.82 1.31
N LEU A 47 -6.73 5.42 0.38
CA LEU A 47 -7.00 5.47 -1.06
C LEU A 47 -8.26 4.68 -1.44
N LEU A 48 -8.42 3.48 -0.89
CA LEU A 48 -9.63 2.69 -1.07
C LEU A 48 -10.88 3.45 -0.61
N GLY A 49 -10.84 4.08 0.56
CA GLY A 49 -11.94 4.91 1.07
C GLY A 49 -12.29 6.07 0.14
N VAL A 50 -11.29 6.75 -0.42
CA VAL A 50 -11.48 7.81 -1.42
C VAL A 50 -12.15 7.28 -2.69
N PHE A 51 -11.68 6.14 -3.21
CA PHE A 51 -12.29 5.51 -4.39
C PHE A 51 -13.74 5.08 -4.15
N VAL A 52 -14.04 4.50 -2.99
CA VAL A 52 -15.42 4.15 -2.61
C VAL A 52 -16.29 5.40 -2.54
N TYR A 53 -15.81 6.48 -1.91
CA TYR A 53 -16.54 7.75 -1.83
C TYR A 53 -16.83 8.34 -3.22
N TRP A 54 -15.84 8.37 -4.12
CA TRP A 54 -16.04 8.81 -5.50
C TRP A 54 -17.05 7.94 -6.25
N SER A 55 -16.97 6.62 -6.09
CA SER A 55 -17.94 5.69 -6.71
C SER A 55 -19.38 5.94 -6.24
N LEU A 56 -19.59 6.40 -5.01
CA LEU A 56 -20.91 6.69 -4.46
C LEU A 56 -21.42 8.11 -4.82
N THR A 57 -20.52 9.04 -5.12
CA THR A 57 -20.84 10.46 -5.33
C THR A 57 -20.96 10.84 -6.81
N LEU A 58 -20.40 10.04 -7.72
CA LEU A 58 -20.51 10.26 -9.17
C LEU A 58 -21.91 9.82 -9.67
N PRO A 59 -22.66 10.69 -10.38
CA PRO A 59 -23.91 10.30 -11.05
C PRO A 59 -23.62 9.15 -12.02
N GLY A 60 -24.53 8.18 -12.09
CA GLY A 60 -24.37 6.91 -12.80
C GLY A 60 -24.29 7.00 -14.33
N GLU A 61 -23.41 7.83 -14.88
CA GLU A 61 -22.93 7.65 -16.25
C GLU A 61 -21.93 6.49 -16.23
N MET A 62 -22.34 5.41 -16.88
CA MET A 62 -21.62 4.15 -17.00
C MET A 62 -20.34 4.28 -17.86
N ASP A 63 -19.39 5.10 -17.43
CA ASP A 63 -17.97 5.02 -17.86
C ASP A 63 -17.23 3.94 -17.06
N ILE A 64 -17.90 2.79 -16.88
CA ILE A 64 -17.44 1.64 -16.08
C ILE A 64 -16.26 0.93 -16.78
N SER A 65 -16.03 1.21 -18.07
CA SER A 65 -15.15 0.39 -18.91
C SER A 65 -13.64 0.66 -18.75
N GLU A 66 -13.21 1.78 -18.16
CA GLU A 66 -11.76 2.06 -17.95
C GLU A 66 -11.43 2.52 -16.53
N LYS A 67 -12.32 3.25 -15.85
CA LYS A 67 -12.05 3.81 -14.51
C LYS A 67 -12.23 2.80 -13.36
N GLY A 68 -12.98 1.71 -13.59
CA GLY A 68 -13.30 0.72 -12.56
C GLY A 68 -12.12 -0.16 -12.11
N ILE A 69 -11.16 -0.41 -13.01
CA ILE A 69 -9.98 -1.25 -12.73
C ILE A 69 -9.08 -0.59 -11.68
N GLY A 70 -8.98 0.74 -11.68
CA GLY A 70 -8.17 1.49 -10.73
C GLY A 70 -8.59 1.31 -9.27
N MET A 71 -9.87 1.01 -9.01
CA MET A 71 -10.39 0.78 -7.65
C MET A 71 -9.85 -0.52 -7.02
N PHE A 72 -9.45 -1.50 -7.84
CA PHE A 72 -8.86 -2.75 -7.35
C PHE A 72 -7.37 -2.63 -7.04
N LEU A 73 -6.69 -1.60 -7.57
CA LEU A 73 -5.25 -1.42 -7.42
C LEU A 73 -4.82 -1.28 -5.94
N PRO A 74 -5.48 -0.46 -5.09
CA PRO A 74 -5.18 -0.41 -3.66
C PRO A 74 -5.41 -1.74 -2.95
N ILE A 75 -6.41 -2.52 -3.36
CA ILE A 75 -6.72 -3.84 -2.77
C ILE A 75 -5.56 -4.80 -3.03
N ILE A 76 -5.15 -4.91 -4.30
CA ILE A 76 -4.03 -5.77 -4.71
C ILE A 76 -2.73 -5.34 -3.99
N SER A 77 -2.49 -4.04 -3.92
CA SER A 77 -1.34 -3.46 -3.19
C SER A 77 -1.35 -3.86 -1.72
N ILE A 78 -2.49 -3.75 -1.01
CA ILE A 78 -2.62 -4.15 0.39
C ILE A 78 -2.28 -5.63 0.57
N VAL A 79 -2.81 -6.52 -0.29
CA VAL A 79 -2.53 -7.96 -0.22
C VAL A 79 -1.02 -8.21 -0.30
N PHE A 80 -0.33 -7.62 -1.28
CA PHE A 80 1.10 -7.80 -1.43
C PHE A 80 1.91 -7.21 -0.27
N ILE A 81 1.54 -6.04 0.26
CA ILE A 81 2.25 -5.44 1.39
C ILE A 81 2.03 -6.27 2.67
N VAL A 82 0.84 -6.84 2.88
CA VAL A 82 0.56 -7.75 4.01
C VAL A 82 1.43 -9.01 3.92
N LEU A 83 1.54 -9.60 2.73
CA LEU A 83 2.42 -10.76 2.49
C LEU A 83 3.89 -10.41 2.73
N ALA A 84 4.35 -9.26 2.24
CA ALA A 84 5.70 -8.77 2.48
C ALA A 84 5.98 -8.57 3.98
N ASN A 85 5.07 -7.93 4.72
CA ASN A 85 5.20 -7.75 6.16
C ASN A 85 5.25 -9.08 6.94
N LYS A 86 4.48 -10.08 6.50
CA LYS A 86 4.53 -11.43 7.09
C LYS A 86 5.90 -12.08 6.88
N ALA A 87 6.49 -11.93 5.69
CA ALA A 87 7.83 -12.41 5.39
C ALA A 87 8.91 -11.68 6.21
N ILE A 88 8.86 -10.34 6.25
CA ILE A 88 9.79 -9.50 7.03
C ILE A 88 9.78 -9.89 8.52
N LYS A 89 8.59 -10.12 9.08
CA LYS A 89 8.45 -10.55 10.48
C LYS A 89 9.09 -11.91 10.72
N LYS A 90 8.89 -12.87 9.81
CA LYS A 90 9.52 -14.19 9.88
C LYS A 90 11.05 -14.08 9.85
N ASP A 91 11.59 -13.20 9.01
CA ASP A 91 13.03 -12.97 8.91
C ASP A 91 13.61 -12.36 10.20
N GLU A 92 12.90 -11.40 10.82
CA GLU A 92 13.29 -10.84 12.13
C GLU A 92 13.28 -11.91 13.23
N ASP A 93 12.23 -12.75 13.27
CA ASP A 93 12.11 -13.82 14.26
C ASP A 93 13.22 -14.88 14.09
N LEU A 94 13.64 -15.16 12.84
CA LEU A 94 14.75 -16.07 12.54
C LEU A 94 16.09 -15.50 12.99
N VAL A 95 16.37 -14.23 12.71
CA VAL A 95 17.63 -13.60 13.16
C VAL A 95 17.71 -13.57 14.68
N LYS A 96 16.60 -13.21 15.33
CA LYS A 96 16.51 -13.17 16.78
C LYS A 96 16.65 -14.55 17.44
N SER A 97 16.22 -15.63 16.78
CA SER A 97 16.38 -16.98 17.32
C SER A 97 17.81 -17.48 17.24
N VAL A 98 18.55 -17.13 16.17
CA VAL A 98 19.99 -17.43 16.04
C VAL A 98 20.81 -16.68 17.09
N ASP A 99 20.53 -15.39 17.31
CA ASP A 99 21.24 -14.60 18.32
C ASP A 99 21.05 -15.13 19.75
N ARG A 100 19.96 -15.88 20.02
CA ARG A 100 19.72 -16.50 21.34
C ARG A 100 20.53 -17.78 21.58
N LEU A 101 21.07 -18.40 20.52
CA LEU A 101 21.84 -19.65 20.59
C LEU A 101 23.36 -19.41 20.63
N ARG A 102 23.80 -18.18 20.37
CA ARG A 102 25.20 -17.75 20.46
C ARG A 102 25.49 -17.18 21.83
#